data_AF-A0A948Q3W1-F1
#
_entry.id   AF-A0A948Q3W1-F1
#
_cell.length_a   1.000
_cell.length_b   1.000
_cell.length_c   1.000
_cell.angle_alpha   90.00
_cell.angle_beta   90.00
_cell.angle_gamma   90.00
#
_symmetry.space_group_name_H-M   'P 1'
#
loop_
_entity.id
_entity.type
_entity.pdbx_description
1 polymer ?
#
loop_
_entity_poly.entity_id
_entity_poly.type
_entity_poly.pdbx_seq_one_letter_code
_entity_poly.pdbx_strand_id
1 'polypeptide(L)'
;MTISIALPAREAPPTTCPAKSGANWLRHYTTACDSLRADARECRLCHTTIEQLNPYGLDLAEVGNLPWLIEDLDSDGDGRSNGLEISECTRPGVFDPVLSGQAEGWGDLKVRWR
;
A
#
# COMPACT_ATOMS: atom_id res chain seq x y z
N MET A 1 -32.03 44.61 -4.46
CA MET A 1 -30.63 44.24 -4.69
C MET A 1 -30.46 42.79 -4.29
N THR A 2 -30.43 41.88 -5.25
CA THR A 2 -30.20 40.44 -5.01
C THR A 2 -28.70 40.19 -5.04
N ILE A 3 -28.16 39.75 -3.90
CA ILE A 3 -26.76 39.34 -3.78
C ILE A 3 -26.70 37.87 -4.21
N SER A 4 -26.18 37.61 -5.41
CA SER A 4 -25.87 36.26 -5.86
C SER A 4 -24.51 35.85 -5.30
N ILE A 5 -24.52 34.90 -4.36
CA ILE A 5 -23.31 34.26 -3.85
C ILE A 5 -22.95 33.13 -4.82
N ALA A 6 -21.87 33.30 -5.58
CA ALA A 6 -21.34 32.23 -6.41
C ALA A 6 -20.63 31.20 -5.51
N LEU A 7 -21.14 29.97 -5.48
CA LEU A 7 -20.46 28.84 -4.86
C LEU A 7 -19.17 28.53 -5.64
N PRO A 8 -18.02 28.33 -4.97
CA PRO A 8 -16.79 27.95 -5.66
C PRO A 8 -16.98 26.59 -6.34
N ALA A 9 -16.49 26.50 -7.57
CA ALA A 9 -16.47 25.24 -8.32
C ALA A 9 -15.64 24.21 -7.54
N ARG A 10 -16.25 23.05 -7.27
CA ARG A 10 -15.58 21.91 -6.66
C ARG A 10 -14.49 21.43 -7.63
N GLU A 11 -13.22 21.55 -7.22
CA GLU A 11 -12.08 21.03 -7.98
C GLU A 11 -12.31 19.54 -8.28
N ALA A 12 -12.06 19.14 -9.53
CA ALA A 12 -12.15 17.74 -9.91
C ALA A 12 -11.17 16.92 -9.05
N PRO A 13 -11.57 15.73 -8.56
CA PRO A 13 -10.66 14.89 -7.79
C PRO A 13 -9.40 14.64 -8.62
N PRO A 14 -8.21 14.72 -8.02
CA PRO A 14 -6.97 14.53 -8.74
C PRO A 14 -6.97 13.15 -9.40
N THR A 15 -6.85 13.12 -10.72
CA THR A 15 -6.83 11.89 -11.53
C THR A 15 -5.54 11.10 -11.42
N THR A 16 -4.59 11.55 -10.60
CA THR A 16 -3.27 10.93 -10.46
C THR A 16 -2.79 10.98 -8.99
N CYS A 17 -2.13 9.92 -8.52
CA CYS A 17 -1.49 9.81 -7.19
C CYS A 17 -0.27 10.69 -6.84
N PRO A 18 0.36 11.49 -7.71
CA PRO A 18 1.65 12.10 -7.41
C PRO A 18 1.72 12.96 -6.15
N ALA A 19 0.58 13.41 -5.60
CA ALA A 19 0.60 14.48 -4.62
C ALA A 19 1.17 14.09 -3.25
N LYS A 20 1.13 12.83 -2.76
CA LYS A 20 1.66 12.51 -1.41
C LYS A 20 2.28 11.11 -1.24
N SER A 21 1.61 10.03 -1.62
CA SER A 21 2.04 8.67 -1.24
C SER A 21 3.22 8.17 -2.08
N GLY A 22 3.18 8.39 -3.40
CA GLY A 22 4.22 7.88 -4.31
C GLY A 22 5.60 8.52 -4.10
N ALA A 23 5.68 9.79 -3.67
CA ALA A 23 6.97 10.47 -3.53
C ALA A 23 7.82 9.94 -2.37
N ASN A 24 7.21 9.74 -1.20
CA ASN A 24 7.92 9.17 -0.04
C ASN A 24 8.27 7.71 -0.29
N TRP A 25 7.35 6.95 -0.90
CA TRP A 25 7.58 5.56 -1.30
C TRP A 25 8.77 5.43 -2.25
N LEU A 26 8.80 6.20 -3.34
CA LEU A 26 9.87 6.15 -4.35
C LEU A 26 11.23 6.62 -3.81
N ARG A 27 11.26 7.47 -2.77
CA ARG A 27 12.50 7.90 -2.10
C ARG A 27 13.04 6.83 -1.18
N HIS A 28 12.16 6.07 -0.52
CA HIS A 28 12.56 5.05 0.43
C HIS A 28 12.96 3.75 -0.31
N TYR A 29 12.12 3.24 -1.20
CA TYR A 29 12.38 2.01 -1.96
C TYR A 29 13.06 2.28 -3.31
N THR A 30 14.29 2.80 -3.24
CA THR A 30 15.06 3.16 -4.45
C THR A 30 15.42 1.97 -5.34
N THR A 31 15.48 0.76 -4.76
CA THR A 31 15.85 -0.50 -5.42
C THR A 31 14.65 -1.41 -5.70
N ALA A 32 13.42 -0.98 -5.43
CA ALA A 32 12.24 -1.75 -5.82
C ALA A 32 12.22 -1.95 -7.35
N CYS A 33 11.70 -3.07 -7.80
CA CYS A 33 11.58 -3.35 -9.22
C CYS A 33 10.61 -2.42 -9.95
N ASP A 34 10.77 -2.37 -11.26
CA ASP A 34 10.10 -1.41 -12.13
C ASP A 34 8.57 -1.52 -12.08
N SER A 35 8.02 -2.73 -11.90
CA SER A 35 6.58 -2.96 -11.76
C SER A 35 6.00 -2.27 -10.53
N LEU A 36 6.60 -2.47 -9.34
CA LEU A 36 6.14 -1.82 -8.11
C LEU A 36 6.34 -0.31 -8.15
N ARG A 37 7.43 0.15 -8.77
CA ARG A 37 7.64 1.60 -8.98
C ARG A 37 6.60 2.21 -9.89
N ALA A 38 6.14 1.48 -10.92
CA ALA A 38 5.03 1.91 -11.77
C ALA A 38 3.72 1.93 -10.98
N ASP A 39 3.43 0.86 -10.23
CA ASP A 39 2.23 0.78 -9.38
C ASP A 39 2.17 1.90 -8.33
N ALA A 40 3.31 2.25 -7.71
CA ALA A 40 3.40 3.36 -6.77
C ALA A 40 3.13 4.73 -7.43
N ARG A 41 3.53 4.92 -8.69
CA ARG A 41 3.22 6.14 -9.47
C ARG A 41 1.75 6.21 -9.85
N GLU A 42 1.11 5.07 -10.06
CA GLU A 42 -0.25 4.93 -10.57
C GLU A 42 -1.31 4.70 -9.47
N CYS A 43 -0.98 4.92 -8.20
CA CYS A 43 -1.78 4.57 -7.01
C CYS A 43 -1.99 3.07 -6.76
N ARG A 44 -1.75 2.20 -7.74
CA ARG A 44 -2.10 0.77 -7.68
C ARG A 44 -1.45 -0.01 -6.55
N LEU A 45 -0.40 0.54 -5.94
CA LEU A 45 0.24 -0.07 -4.78
C LEU A 45 -0.53 0.13 -3.47
N CYS A 46 -1.18 1.29 -3.28
CA CYS A 46 -1.89 1.64 -2.04
C CYS A 46 -3.42 1.62 -2.19
N HIS A 47 -3.91 1.48 -3.42
CA HIS A 47 -5.33 1.62 -3.76
C HIS A 47 -5.87 0.39 -4.47
N THR A 48 -7.05 -0.07 -4.06
CA THR A 48 -7.86 -1.00 -4.86
C THR A 48 -8.67 -0.25 -5.93
N THR A 49 -9.08 0.98 -5.61
CA THR A 49 -9.64 1.97 -6.54
C THR A 49 -9.16 3.36 -6.11
N ILE A 50 -9.28 4.39 -6.95
CA ILE A 50 -8.83 5.76 -6.61
C ILE A 50 -9.40 6.24 -5.25
N GLU A 51 -10.63 5.87 -4.92
CA GLU A 51 -11.30 6.28 -3.68
C GLU A 51 -11.16 5.29 -2.52
N GLN A 52 -10.56 4.10 -2.75
CA GLN A 52 -10.47 3.03 -1.76
C GLN A 52 -9.05 2.50 -1.61
N LEU A 53 -8.54 2.53 -0.38
CA LEU A 53 -7.25 1.99 -0.01
C LEU A 53 -7.29 0.46 0.12
N ASN A 54 -6.18 -0.19 -0.23
CA ASN A 54 -5.92 -1.57 0.19
C ASN A 54 -5.34 -1.57 1.62
N PRO A 55 -5.12 -2.74 2.26
CA PRO A 55 -4.58 -2.79 3.62
C PRO A 55 -3.26 -2.03 3.79
N TYR A 56 -2.30 -2.23 2.88
CA TYR A 56 -1.04 -1.44 2.86
C TYR A 56 -1.27 0.08 2.82
N GLY A 57 -2.22 0.52 1.99
CA GLY A 57 -2.58 1.92 1.87
C GLY A 57 -3.20 2.50 3.14
N LEU A 58 -3.96 1.70 3.89
CA LEU A 58 -4.52 2.09 5.19
C LEU A 58 -3.43 2.32 6.22
N ASP A 59 -2.51 1.36 6.37
CA ASP A 59 -1.38 1.46 7.30
C ASP A 59 -0.48 2.65 6.93
N LEU A 60 -0.22 2.82 5.62
CA LEU A 60 0.58 3.94 5.12
C LEU A 60 -0.10 5.29 5.38
N ALA A 61 -1.44 5.36 5.29
CA ALA A 61 -2.20 6.56 5.59
C ALA A 61 -2.18 6.90 7.09
N GLU A 62 -2.25 5.90 7.96
CA GLU A 62 -2.20 6.06 9.42
C GLU A 62 -0.88 6.71 9.88
N VAL A 63 0.24 6.32 9.27
CA VAL A 63 1.57 6.84 9.62
C VAL A 63 1.97 8.10 8.82
N GLY A 64 1.05 8.70 8.05
CA GLY A 64 1.32 9.94 7.32
C GLY A 64 2.16 9.76 6.05
N ASN A 65 2.01 8.63 5.36
CA ASN A 65 2.76 8.23 4.17
C ASN A 65 4.27 8.08 4.40
N LEU A 66 4.66 7.42 5.48
CA LEU A 66 6.05 7.17 5.87
C LEU A 66 6.33 5.66 5.83
N PRO A 67 6.79 5.09 4.69
CA PRO A 67 6.87 3.64 4.52
C PRO A 67 7.78 2.92 5.53
N TRP A 68 8.85 3.58 6.00
CA TRP A 68 9.76 3.03 7.00
C TRP A 68 9.11 2.78 8.37
N LEU A 69 7.91 3.31 8.63
CA LEU A 69 7.17 3.04 9.86
C LEU A 69 6.30 1.79 9.77
N ILE A 70 6.09 1.25 8.58
CA ILE A 70 5.23 0.08 8.34
C ILE A 70 5.97 -1.06 7.62
N GLU A 71 7.26 -0.94 7.34
CA GLU A 71 8.00 -1.94 6.55
C GLU A 71 8.02 -3.33 7.17
N ASP A 72 7.95 -3.40 8.50
CA ASP A 72 7.90 -4.65 9.27
C ASP A 72 6.47 -5.18 9.52
N LEU A 73 5.44 -4.43 9.12
CA LEU A 73 4.05 -4.88 9.22
C LEU A 73 3.72 -5.84 8.06
N ASP A 74 2.86 -6.80 8.35
CA ASP A 74 2.17 -7.64 7.38
C ASP A 74 0.77 -7.05 7.19
N SER A 75 0.61 -6.17 6.20
CA SER A 75 -0.62 -5.36 6.11
C SER A 75 -1.82 -6.20 5.65
N ASP A 76 -1.60 -7.21 4.82
CA ASP A 76 -2.67 -8.02 4.23
C ASP A 76 -2.85 -9.39 4.89
N GLY A 77 -2.01 -9.74 5.86
CA GLY A 77 -2.13 -10.91 6.70
C GLY A 77 -1.70 -12.20 6.00
N ASP A 78 -0.83 -12.09 4.99
CA ASP A 78 -0.32 -13.24 4.25
C ASP A 78 0.95 -13.85 4.87
N GLY A 79 1.40 -13.34 6.01
CA GLY A 79 2.56 -13.81 6.74
C GLY A 79 3.88 -13.20 6.27
N ARG A 80 3.85 -12.18 5.41
CA ARG A 80 5.03 -11.51 4.87
C ARG A 80 5.00 -10.03 5.23
N SER A 81 6.16 -9.48 5.58
CA SER A 81 6.23 -8.05 5.86
C SER A 81 6.24 -7.24 4.56
N ASN A 82 5.72 -6.03 4.64
CA ASN A 82 5.66 -5.08 3.54
C ASN A 82 7.03 -4.89 2.86
N GLY A 83 8.08 -4.76 3.66
CA GLY A 83 9.46 -4.59 3.19
C GLY A 83 9.99 -5.83 2.46
N LEU A 84 9.68 -7.03 2.98
CA LEU A 84 10.07 -8.29 2.36
C LEU A 84 9.41 -8.42 0.98
N GLU A 85 8.11 -8.17 0.91
CA GLU A 85 7.35 -8.23 -0.33
C GLU A 85 7.87 -7.24 -1.39
N ILE A 86 8.14 -6.00 -1.00
CA ILE A 86 8.70 -5.00 -1.90
C ILE A 86 10.08 -5.44 -2.42
N SER A 87 10.91 -6.08 -1.56
CA SER A 87 12.22 -6.61 -1.96
C SER A 87 12.12 -7.80 -2.93
N GLU A 88 11.02 -8.56 -2.87
CA GLU A 88 10.74 -9.73 -3.71
C GLU A 88 9.82 -9.43 -4.91
N CYS A 89 9.49 -8.16 -5.14
CA CYS A 89 8.60 -7.72 -6.23
C CYS A 89 7.15 -8.19 -6.11
N THR A 90 6.68 -8.42 -4.89
CA THR A 90 5.28 -8.72 -4.58
C THR A 90 4.57 -7.48 -3.99
N ARG A 91 3.26 -7.57 -3.77
CA ARG A 91 2.41 -6.40 -3.48
C ARG A 91 1.90 -6.44 -2.03
N PRO A 92 2.33 -5.50 -1.16
CA PRO A 92 2.13 -5.56 0.29
C PRO A 92 0.70 -5.33 0.82
N GLY A 93 -0.27 -5.27 -0.07
CA GLY A 93 -1.67 -5.05 0.26
C GLY A 93 -2.58 -5.96 -0.55
N VAL A 94 -2.05 -7.09 -1.02
CA VAL A 94 -2.74 -8.09 -1.84
C VAL A 94 -2.33 -9.48 -1.34
N PHE A 95 -3.21 -10.06 -0.52
CA PHE A 95 -3.03 -11.41 0.02
C PHE A 95 -2.63 -12.42 -1.06
N ASP A 96 -1.45 -13.05 -0.90
CA ASP A 96 -0.96 -14.11 -1.78
C ASP A 96 -1.13 -15.50 -1.12
N PRO A 97 -2.10 -16.33 -1.55
CA PRO A 97 -2.32 -17.67 -1.00
C PRO A 97 -1.18 -18.65 -1.31
N VAL A 98 -0.36 -18.37 -2.34
CA VAL A 98 0.75 -19.23 -2.75
C VAL A 98 1.95 -19.00 -1.83
N LEU A 99 2.18 -17.75 -1.42
CA LEU A 99 3.29 -17.37 -0.57
C LEU A 99 2.99 -17.49 0.93
N SER A 100 1.72 -17.31 1.33
CA SER A 100 1.30 -17.42 2.74
C SER A 100 1.48 -18.81 3.36
N GLY A 101 1.48 -19.87 2.55
CA GLY A 101 1.80 -21.22 3.00
C GLY A 101 3.29 -21.48 3.24
N GLN A 102 4.19 -20.60 2.76
CA GLN A 102 5.63 -20.72 2.99
C GLN A 102 6.08 -20.05 4.30
N ALA A 103 5.21 -19.23 4.89
CA ALA A 103 5.41 -18.59 6.18
C ALA A 103 4.85 -19.39 7.36
N GLU A 104 4.34 -20.63 7.17
CA GLU A 104 4.10 -21.54 8.30
C GLU A 104 5.45 -21.83 8.97
N GLY A 105 5.81 -20.99 9.94
CA GLY A 105 6.92 -21.24 10.83
C GLY A 105 6.71 -22.62 11.45
N TRP A 106 7.80 -23.36 11.65
CA TRP A 106 7.78 -24.68 12.28
C TRP A 106 6.94 -24.77 13.59
N GLY A 107 6.62 -23.63 14.22
CA GLY A 107 5.68 -23.53 15.34
C GLY A 107 4.23 -23.91 14.97
N ASP A 108 3.67 -23.40 13.87
CA ASP A 108 2.26 -23.61 13.50
C ASP A 108 2.01 -25.04 12.99
N LEU A 109 2.98 -25.57 12.24
CA LEU A 109 3.00 -26.99 11.87
C LEU A 109 2.96 -27.89 13.11
N LYS A 110 3.69 -27.58 14.18
CA LYS A 110 3.71 -28.42 15.40
C LYS A 110 2.37 -28.43 16.15
N VAL A 111 1.55 -27.38 16.04
CA VAL A 111 0.23 -27.33 16.69
C VAL A 111 -0.80 -28.15 15.90
N ARG A 112 -0.68 -28.18 14.57
CA ARG A 112 -1.62 -28.87 13.68
C ARG A 112 -1.49 -30.40 13.68
N TRP A 113 -0.33 -30.93 14.04
CA TRP A 113 -0.03 -32.37 14.05
C TRP A 113 0.03 -33.00 15.46
N ARG A 114 -0.64 -32.38 16.45
CA ARG A 114 -0.88 -32.96 17.78
C ARG A 114 -2.33 -33.37 17.92
#